data_AF-A0AA43IPR9-F1
#
_entry.id   AF-A0AA43IPR9-F1
#
_cell.length_a   1.000
_cell.length_b   1.000
_cell.length_c   1.000
_cell.angle_alpha   90.00
_cell.angle_beta   90.00
_cell.angle_gamma   90.00
#
_symmetry.space_group_name_H-M   'P 1'
#
loop_
_entity.id
_entity.type
_entity.pdbx_description
1 polymer ?
#
loop_
_entity_poly.entity_id
_entity_poly.type
_entity_poly.pdbx_seq_one_letter_code
_entity_poly.pdbx_strand_id
1 'polypeptide(L)' 'MDCPKCKGTMLLERLSDFFLVFYAWKCLNCGAIIDRTISKNRRKSLATQEAETVAAG' A
#
# COMPACT_ATOMS: atom_id res chain seq x y z
N MET A 1 -6.06 -8.33 7.94
CA MET A 1 -5.12 -7.93 6.87
C MET A 1 -3.73 -7.98 7.47
N ASP A 2 -2.84 -8.76 6.90
CA ASP A 2 -1.47 -8.87 7.39
C ASP A 2 -0.59 -7.89 6.63
N CYS A 3 0.33 -7.24 7.34
CA CYS A 3 1.22 -6.28 6.72
C CYS A 3 2.12 -6.98 5.69
N PRO A 4 2.15 -6.57 4.42
CA PRO A 4 3.03 -7.19 3.42
C PRO A 4 4.52 -6.98 3.70
N LYS A 5 4.88 -6.04 4.60
CA LYS A 5 6.26 -5.77 4.99
C LYS A 5 6.74 -6.66 6.14
N CYS A 6 5.96 -6.78 7.20
CA CYS A 6 6.38 -7.44 8.44
C CYS A 6 5.47 -8.61 8.88
N LYS A 7 4.42 -8.91 8.10
CA LYS A 7 3.37 -9.89 8.41
C LYS A 7 2.64 -9.64 9.74
N GLY A 8 2.81 -8.45 10.33
CA GLY A 8 2.13 -8.05 11.56
C GLY A 8 0.69 -7.62 11.33
N THR A 9 -0.07 -7.53 12.42
CA THR A 9 -1.47 -7.11 12.42
C THR A 9 -1.62 -5.68 11.91
N MET A 10 -2.60 -5.48 11.03
CA MET A 10 -3.02 -4.16 10.59
C MET A 10 -4.40 -3.81 11.16
N LEU A 11 -4.55 -2.55 11.58
CA LEU A 11 -5.82 -1.99 12.04
C LEU A 11 -6.34 -1.00 11.00
N LEU A 12 -7.65 -0.98 10.80
CA LEU A 12 -8.29 0.02 9.95
C LEU A 12 -8.46 1.30 10.76
N GLU A 13 -7.72 2.34 10.40
CA GLU A 13 -7.79 3.65 11.04
C GLU A 13 -8.37 4.68 10.06
N ARG A 14 -9.09 5.66 10.62
CA ARG A 14 -9.52 6.85 9.89
C ARG A 14 -8.39 7.88 9.97
N LEU A 15 -7.76 8.18 8.84
CA LEU A 15 -6.73 9.20 8.74
C LEU A 15 -7.31 10.45 8.09
N SER A 16 -6.90 11.60 8.59
CA SER A 16 -7.20 12.90 8.01
C SER A 16 -5.90 13.61 7.69
N ASP A 17 -5.71 13.96 6.42
CA ASP A 17 -4.71 14.93 5.99
C ASP A 17 -5.37 16.32 5.90
N PHE A 18 -4.60 17.36 5.56
CA PHE A 18 -5.09 18.74 5.44
C PHE A 18 -6.29 18.89 4.48
N PHE A 19 -6.40 18.03 3.47
CA PHE A 19 -7.42 18.15 2.42
C PHE A 19 -8.42 16.99 2.36
N LEU A 20 -8.09 15.83 2.94
CA LEU A 20 -8.85 14.59 2.72
C LEU A 20 -8.93 13.76 3.99
N VAL A 21 -10.10 13.14 4.18
CA VAL A 21 -10.32 12.13 5.21
C VAL A 21 -10.57 10.80 4.53
N PHE A 22 -9.77 9.79 4.87
CA PHE A 22 -9.84 8.47 4.26
C PHE A 22 -9.59 7.37 5.29
N TYR A 23 -9.98 6.15 4.95
CA TYR A 23 -9.75 4.97 5.78
C TYR A 23 -8.57 4.20 5.23
N ALA A 24 -7.55 3.96 6.05
CA ALA A 24 -6.38 3.19 5.64
C ALA A 24 -6.02 2.14 6.69
N TRP A 25 -5.42 1.05 6.23
CA TRP A 25 -4.87 0.02 7.11
C TRP A 25 -3.49 0.46 7.59
N LYS A 26 -3.31 0.59 8.89
CA LYS A 26 -2.01 0.90 9.51
C LYS A 26 -1.50 -0.34 10.24
N CYS A 27 -0.26 -0.72 9.97
CA CYS A 27 0.39 -1.78 10.70
C CYS A 27 0.85 -1.30 12.07
N LEU A 28 0.52 -2.05 13.13
CA LEU A 28 0.93 -1.73 14.50
C LEU A 28 2.43 -1.99 14.74
N ASN A 29 3.03 -2.94 14.02
CA ASN A 29 4.42 -3.35 14.25
C ASN A 29 5.43 -2.47 13.49
N CYS A 30 5.14 -2.09 12.25
CA CYS A 30 6.09 -1.36 11.40
C CYS A 30 5.59 0.00 10.88
N GLY A 31 4.37 0.40 11.25
CA GLY A 31 3.78 1.68 10.82
C GLY A 31 3.42 1.77 9.35
N ALA A 32 3.53 0.69 8.56
CA ALA A 32 3.16 0.72 7.15
C ALA A 32 1.67 1.03 6.97
N ILE A 33 1.36 2.00 6.11
CA ILE A 33 -0.01 2.41 5.78
C ILE A 33 -0.39 1.88 4.39
N ILE A 34 -1.56 1.27 4.27
CA ILE A 34 -2.10 0.73 3.02
C ILE A 34 -3.55 1.19 2.88
N ASP A 35 -3.79 2.11 1.95
CA ASP A 35 -5.11 2.47 1.45
C ASP A 35 -5.41 1.74 0.12
N ARG A 36 -6.68 1.74 -0.31
CA ARG A 36 -7.10 1.27 -1.65
C ARG A 36 -6.29 1.94 -2.76
N THR A 37 -5.99 3.23 -2.64
CA THR A 37 -5.20 3.99 -3.61
C THR A 37 -3.75 3.50 -3.62
N ILE A 38 -3.15 3.31 -2.44
CA ILE A 38 -1.78 2.77 -2.29
C ILE A 38 -1.71 1.35 -2.88
N SER A 39 -2.71 0.51 -2.61
CA SER A 39 -2.80 -0.84 -3.18
C SER A 39 -2.93 -0.83 -4.70
N LYS A 40 -3.74 0.08 -5.25
CA LYS A 40 -3.91 0.25 -6.70
C LYS A 40 -2.63 0.76 -7.37
N ASN A 41 -1.95 1.73 -6.76
CA ASN A 41 -0.71 2.30 -7.27
C ASN A 41 0.43 1.28 -7.23
N ARG A 42 0.54 0.47 -6.16
CA ARG A 42 1.52 -0.64 -6.11
C ARG A 42 1.31 -1.65 -7.23
N ARG A 43 0.06 -2.06 -7.48
CA ARG A 43 -0.26 -2.99 -8.59
C ARG A 43 0.10 -2.41 -9.95
N LYS A 44 -0.15 -1.12 -10.17
CA LYS A 44 0.28 -0.44 -11.41
C LYS A 44 1.80 -0.41 -11.55
N SER A 45 2.51 -0.02 -10.49
CA SER A 45 3.99 0.05 -10.52
C SER A 45 4.62 -1.30 -10.81
N LEU A 46 4.08 -2.40 -10.25
CA LEU A 46 4.57 -3.75 -10.51
C LEU A 46 4.28 -4.19 -11.95
N ALA A 47 3.08 -3.93 -12.47
CA ALA A 47 2.75 -4.23 -13.86
C ALA A 47 3.60 -3.43 -14.87
N THR A 48 3.95 -2.18 -14.53
CA THR A 48 4.86 -1.37 -15.34
C THR A 48 6.29 -1.92 -15.29
N GLN A 49 6.78 -2.35 -14.12
CA GLN A 49 8.10 -2.98 -14.00
C GLN A 49 8.20 -4.31 -14.75
N GLU A 50 7.15 -5.15 -14.72
CA GLU A 50 7.11 -6.40 -15.50
C GLU A 50 7.12 -6.13 -17.01
N ALA A 51 6.48 -5.06 -17.49
CA ALA A 51 6.53 -4.68 -18.89
C ALA A 51 7.92 -4.15 -19.30
N GLU A 52 8.61 -3.41 -18.44
CA GLU A 52 9.97 -2.90 -18.70
C GLU A 52 11.04 -3.99 -18.63
N THR A 53 10.93 -4.97 -17.73
CA THR A 53 11.88 -6.09 -17.66
C THR A 53 11.74 -7.05 -18.85
N VAL A 54 10.53 -7.22 -19.39
CA VAL A 54 10.31 -8.02 -20.61
C VAL A 54 10.78 -7.28 -21.88
N ALA A 55 10.75 -5.95 -21.90
CA ALA A 55 11.23 -5.16 -23.04
C ALA A 55 12.75 -4.99 -23.07
N ALA A 56 13.45 -5.21 -21.96
CA ALA A 56 14.90 -5.08 -21.84
C ALA A 56 15.66 -6.43 -21.97
N GLY A 57 14.96 -7.53 -22.21
CA GLY A 57 15.50 -8.89 -22.35
C GLY A 57 15.59 -9.38 -23.78
#